data_AF-A0A517YWF8-F1
#
_entry.id   AF-A0A517YWF8-F1
#
_cell.length_a   1.000
_cell.length_b   1.000
_cell.length_c   1.000
_cell.angle_alpha   90.00
_cell.angle_beta   90.00
_cell.angle_gamma   90.00
#
_symmetry.space_group_name_H-M   'P 1'
#
loop_
_entity.id
_entity.type
_entity.pdbx_description
1 polymer ?
#
loop_
_entity_poly.entity_id
_entity_poly.type
_entity_poly.pdbx_seq_one_letter_code
_entity_poly.pdbx_strand_id
1 'polypeptide(L)'
;MNKYPDFIIIGAMKCATTSLHDLLALQNGVFMTEPKEPNYFSDDDVYINGVDWYESLYENANPYDLTGESSTHYTKLPTYPITTKRLFDYKNDVKIIYIIRHPIERLISQYIHEWTEKTIKEDINTAIDRYPRLISYSRFAYQLTPYIELFGTSNIQLLSFEYFIRNQENVLHDVCDFIGYHDKAIAYQNAHSNVSKKRERVSSFRDLIVYSKLFTYIRHHYISASYRNKIKQFWQMKGRPEISPDRLDRLELIFNNDLELINKWFDLELNCCNFSDESKKLRHFTWTNHKLMCVEYASASDHIGVVIIGRNEGERLKKSIESVLNQANYIVYVDSCSTDGSCEYARQHNVDVVVLDESQPMNMARGRNAGFTYLKENYSNIKYIQFIDGDCELHDGWLDKAYHYMENHTEVAIVSGRRNEKYPKASIYNQMIDLEWDTPVGEAKYCHGDAFCRLDALFQVGGFNTTMICGEEPEMCIRIRKNGWKIYRIDADMTFHDADIHSFSQWWMRTVRSGWGFAQGAAMHGNKPERHWVRETLNIWIYGLLIPIISFVYLPYSLIILIIYVWHFIKLYRIESGGKYSKKLRIINAFYLTIGKLPAMLGQLKFYLYKYKNNEIIDYKSTRKS
;
A
#
# COMPACT_ATOMS: atom_id res chain seq x y z
N MET A 1 18.60 -20.07 -34.63
CA MET A 1 17.20 -20.50 -34.50
C MET A 1 16.55 -19.53 -33.54
N ASN A 2 15.33 -19.07 -33.81
CA ASN A 2 14.59 -18.28 -32.83
C ASN A 2 14.35 -19.19 -31.61
N LYS A 3 14.84 -18.77 -30.45
CA LYS A 3 14.71 -19.49 -29.18
C LYS A 3 13.92 -18.67 -28.17
N TYR A 4 13.03 -17.81 -28.65
CA TYR A 4 12.35 -16.81 -27.83
C TYR A 4 10.96 -16.54 -28.41
N PRO A 5 9.97 -16.16 -27.59
CA PRO A 5 8.61 -15.89 -28.05
C PRO A 5 8.53 -14.67 -28.98
N ASP A 6 7.78 -14.82 -30.06
CA ASP A 6 7.32 -13.72 -30.91
C ASP A 6 6.06 -13.06 -30.31
N PHE A 7 5.22 -13.85 -29.63
CA PHE A 7 4.02 -13.38 -28.96
C PHE A 7 3.73 -14.10 -27.63
N ILE A 8 2.98 -13.45 -26.74
CA ILE A 8 2.61 -13.97 -25.43
C ILE A 8 1.15 -13.64 -25.12
N ILE A 9 0.37 -14.66 -24.74
CA ILE A 9 -0.97 -14.49 -24.18
C ILE A 9 -0.85 -14.33 -22.66
N ILE A 10 -0.87 -13.09 -22.17
CA ILE A 10 -0.58 -12.78 -20.75
C ILE A 10 -1.79 -12.97 -19.83
N GLY A 11 -3.00 -13.15 -20.39
CA GLY A 11 -4.22 -13.29 -19.60
C GLY A 11 -5.49 -12.85 -20.34
N ALA A 12 -6.57 -12.54 -19.64
CA ALA A 12 -6.75 -12.73 -18.20
C ALA A 12 -7.14 -14.16 -17.86
N MET A 13 -6.81 -14.63 -16.66
CA MET A 13 -7.29 -15.92 -16.19
C MET A 13 -8.82 -15.99 -16.28
N LYS A 14 -9.34 -17.16 -16.69
CA LYS A 14 -10.78 -17.45 -16.86
C LYS A 14 -11.47 -16.67 -18.01
N CYS A 15 -10.69 -16.14 -18.96
CA CYS A 15 -11.17 -15.49 -20.18
C CYS A 15 -10.88 -16.32 -21.45
N ALA A 16 -10.87 -17.65 -21.36
CA ALA A 16 -10.62 -18.58 -22.47
C ALA A 16 -9.24 -18.46 -23.16
N THR A 17 -8.20 -18.10 -22.41
CA THR A 17 -6.82 -18.14 -22.89
C THR A 17 -6.39 -19.52 -23.40
N THR A 18 -6.85 -20.60 -22.77
CA THR A 18 -6.62 -21.98 -23.26
C THR A 18 -7.23 -22.20 -24.65
N SER A 19 -8.47 -21.75 -24.88
CA SER A 19 -9.09 -21.92 -26.19
C SER A 19 -8.38 -21.13 -27.28
N LEU A 20 -7.87 -19.93 -26.97
CA LEU A 20 -7.07 -19.16 -27.93
C LEU A 20 -5.71 -19.83 -28.20
N HIS A 21 -5.05 -20.33 -27.15
CA HIS A 21 -3.81 -21.12 -27.29
C HIS A 21 -4.01 -22.31 -28.21
N ASP A 22 -5.07 -23.11 -27.98
CA ASP A 22 -5.37 -24.30 -28.78
C ASP A 22 -5.65 -23.93 -30.25
N LEU A 23 -6.36 -22.82 -30.50
CA LEU A 23 -6.63 -22.34 -31.86
C LEU A 23 -5.35 -21.90 -32.58
N LEU A 24 -4.41 -21.26 -31.88
CA LEU A 24 -3.12 -20.86 -32.46
C LEU A 24 -2.20 -22.04 -32.70
N ALA A 25 -2.16 -23.01 -31.79
CA ALA A 25 -1.37 -24.24 -31.94
C ALA A 25 -1.81 -25.12 -33.12
N LEU A 26 -3.03 -24.91 -33.64
CA LEU A 26 -3.53 -25.60 -34.85
C LEU A 26 -3.06 -24.95 -36.16
N GLN A 27 -2.43 -23.78 -36.12
CA GLN A 27 -2.01 -23.06 -37.33
C GLN A 27 -0.66 -23.59 -37.82
N ASN A 28 -0.54 -23.78 -39.13
CA ASN A 28 0.71 -24.20 -39.74
C ASN A 28 1.75 -23.07 -39.59
N GLY A 29 2.93 -23.33 -39.06
CA GLY A 29 3.92 -22.27 -38.84
C GLY A 29 3.71 -21.47 -37.56
N VAL A 30 2.91 -21.98 -36.62
CA VAL A 30 2.82 -21.45 -35.25
C VAL A 30 3.22 -22.54 -34.26
N PHE A 31 4.16 -22.23 -33.38
CA PHE A 31 4.61 -23.11 -32.32
C PHE A 31 4.19 -22.53 -30.96
N MET A 32 3.47 -23.32 -30.17
CA MET A 32 3.10 -22.98 -28.80
C MET A 32 3.87 -23.84 -27.81
N THR A 33 4.35 -23.24 -26.71
CA THR A 33 5.16 -23.96 -25.70
C THR A 33 4.39 -25.06 -24.97
N GLU A 34 5.11 -26.12 -24.58
CA GLU A 34 4.68 -27.08 -23.55
C GLU A 34 5.66 -27.03 -22.37
N PRO A 35 5.19 -26.75 -21.13
CA PRO A 35 3.79 -26.57 -20.72
C PRO A 35 3.14 -25.31 -21.29
N LYS A 36 1.81 -25.33 -21.45
CA LYS A 36 1.00 -24.18 -21.88
C LYS A 36 1.23 -22.88 -21.09
N GLU A 37 1.39 -22.99 -19.76
CA GLU A 37 1.68 -21.87 -18.86
C GLU A 37 3.05 -22.08 -18.19
N PRO A 38 4.17 -21.72 -18.85
CA PRO A 38 5.49 -21.72 -18.24
C PRO A 38 5.56 -20.88 -16.97
N ASN A 39 4.83 -19.75 -16.93
CA ASN A 39 4.81 -18.79 -15.82
C ASN A 39 6.20 -18.26 -15.41
N TYR A 40 7.17 -18.28 -16.34
CA TYR A 40 8.58 -17.99 -16.11
C TYR A 40 8.81 -16.60 -15.53
N PHE A 41 8.19 -15.56 -16.10
CA PHE A 41 8.40 -14.19 -15.64
C PHE A 41 7.66 -13.87 -14.32
N SER A 42 6.67 -14.66 -13.93
CA SER A 42 5.87 -14.41 -12.73
C SER A 42 6.32 -15.19 -11.49
N ASP A 43 6.59 -16.48 -11.62
CA ASP A 43 6.82 -17.36 -10.47
C ASP A 43 8.32 -17.45 -10.17
N ASP A 44 8.74 -17.05 -8.97
CA ASP A 44 10.16 -16.98 -8.59
C ASP A 44 10.86 -18.35 -8.64
N ASP A 45 10.13 -19.40 -8.25
CA ASP A 45 10.60 -20.80 -8.29
C ASP A 45 10.82 -21.31 -9.73
N VAL A 46 10.18 -20.68 -10.71
CA VAL A 46 10.40 -20.98 -12.13
C VAL A 46 11.48 -20.08 -12.71
N TYR A 47 11.48 -18.79 -12.37
CA TYR A 47 12.45 -17.81 -12.85
C TYR A 47 13.90 -18.19 -12.50
N ILE A 48 14.12 -18.80 -11.33
CA ILE A 48 15.44 -19.25 -10.87
C ILE A 48 16.10 -20.30 -11.79
N ASN A 49 15.33 -21.00 -12.64
CA ASN A 49 15.88 -21.94 -13.61
C ASN A 49 16.69 -21.24 -14.73
N GLY A 50 16.61 -19.91 -14.81
CA GLY A 50 17.39 -19.11 -15.73
C GLY A 50 16.83 -19.06 -17.15
N VAL A 51 17.39 -18.17 -17.96
CA VAL A 51 16.90 -17.89 -19.32
C VAL A 51 17.06 -19.10 -20.24
N ASP A 52 18.15 -19.87 -20.08
CA ASP A 52 18.39 -21.08 -20.88
C ASP A 52 17.27 -22.11 -20.72
N TRP A 53 16.72 -22.26 -19.51
CA TRP A 53 15.57 -23.13 -19.27
C TRP A 53 14.33 -22.62 -20.02
N TYR A 54 14.05 -21.33 -19.97
CA TYR A 54 12.90 -20.74 -20.65
C TYR A 54 13.01 -20.87 -22.17
N GLU A 55 14.19 -20.59 -22.72
CA GLU A 55 14.48 -20.70 -24.16
C GLU A 55 14.43 -22.16 -24.64
N SER A 56 14.73 -23.14 -23.77
CA SER A 56 14.63 -24.56 -24.11
C SER A 56 13.20 -25.00 -24.48
N LEU A 57 12.18 -24.27 -24.04
CA LEU A 57 10.77 -24.55 -24.34
C LEU A 57 10.44 -24.38 -25.84
N TYR A 58 11.30 -23.69 -26.59
CA TYR A 58 11.12 -23.38 -28.01
C TYR A 58 11.98 -24.26 -28.94
N GLU A 59 12.75 -25.22 -28.41
CA GLU A 59 13.72 -26.00 -29.19
C GLU A 59 13.10 -26.86 -30.30
N ASN A 60 11.82 -27.22 -30.16
CA ASN A 60 11.09 -28.01 -31.15
C ASN A 60 10.39 -27.15 -32.22
N ALA A 61 10.50 -25.83 -32.17
CA ALA A 61 9.96 -24.94 -33.19
C ALA A 61 10.78 -25.04 -34.50
N ASN A 62 10.12 -25.02 -35.65
CA ASN A 62 10.82 -24.92 -36.92
C ASN A 62 11.39 -23.49 -37.10
N PRO A 63 12.43 -23.30 -37.92
CA PRO A 63 13.12 -22.00 -38.05
C PRO A 63 12.26 -20.80 -38.46
N TYR A 64 11.09 -21.03 -39.04
CA TYR A 64 10.18 -20.00 -39.53
C TYR A 64 8.83 -19.99 -38.80
N ASP A 65 8.70 -20.78 -37.73
CA ASP A 65 7.48 -20.79 -36.94
C ASP A 65 7.41 -19.50 -36.10
N LEU A 66 6.22 -18.90 -36.02
CA LEU A 66 5.91 -17.92 -34.98
C LEU A 66 5.76 -18.65 -33.65
N THR A 67 6.54 -18.23 -32.66
CA THR A 67 6.59 -18.90 -31.37
C THR A 67 5.83 -18.13 -30.30
N GLY A 68 5.10 -18.82 -29.42
CA GLY A 68 4.40 -18.16 -28.32
C GLY A 68 4.10 -19.02 -27.11
N GLU A 69 3.76 -18.35 -26.01
CA GLU A 69 3.33 -18.98 -24.75
C GLU A 69 2.01 -18.39 -24.23
N SER A 70 1.43 -18.97 -23.17
CA SER A 70 0.14 -18.52 -22.64
C SER A 70 0.05 -18.60 -21.11
N SER A 71 0.75 -17.70 -20.44
CA SER A 71 0.90 -17.65 -18.98
C SER A 71 -0.04 -16.63 -18.33
N THR A 72 -1.13 -17.10 -17.70
CA THR A 72 -2.14 -16.20 -17.11
C THR A 72 -1.68 -15.54 -15.81
N HIS A 73 -0.55 -15.97 -15.25
CA HIS A 73 0.04 -15.35 -14.06
C HIS A 73 0.64 -13.98 -14.32
N TYR A 74 0.87 -13.63 -15.59
CA TYR A 74 1.51 -12.37 -15.96
C TYR A 74 0.62 -11.15 -15.66
N THR A 75 -0.70 -11.34 -15.55
CA THR A 75 -1.65 -10.28 -15.16
C THR A 75 -2.35 -10.59 -13.84
N LYS A 76 -1.56 -10.70 -12.77
CA LYS A 76 -2.03 -11.01 -11.41
C LYS A 76 -1.44 -10.05 -10.37
N LEU A 77 -1.47 -8.75 -10.64
CA LEU A 77 -1.19 -7.73 -9.63
C LEU A 77 -2.24 -7.75 -8.51
N PRO A 78 -1.84 -7.48 -7.25
CA PRO A 78 -0.48 -7.17 -6.79
C PRO A 78 0.39 -8.40 -6.47
N THR A 79 -0.07 -9.62 -6.77
CA THR A 79 0.60 -10.87 -6.37
C THR A 79 1.94 -11.10 -7.08
N TYR A 80 2.06 -10.76 -8.36
CA TYR A 80 3.33 -10.88 -9.11
C TYR A 80 3.78 -9.53 -9.69
N PRO A 81 4.26 -8.59 -8.85
CA PRO A 81 4.52 -7.21 -9.26
C PRO A 81 5.75 -7.05 -10.15
N ILE A 82 6.68 -7.99 -10.12
CA ILE A 82 7.94 -7.93 -10.89
C ILE A 82 7.80 -8.48 -12.33
N THR A 83 6.68 -9.13 -12.65
CA THR A 83 6.48 -9.86 -13.92
C THR A 83 6.73 -8.98 -15.13
N THR A 84 6.08 -7.82 -15.19
CA THR A 84 6.17 -6.92 -16.35
C THR A 84 7.60 -6.44 -16.59
N LYS A 85 8.34 -6.15 -15.51
CA LYS A 85 9.74 -5.73 -15.59
C LYS A 85 10.64 -6.85 -16.11
N ARG A 86 10.48 -8.08 -15.58
CA ARG A 86 11.24 -9.24 -16.05
C ARG A 86 11.00 -9.52 -17.54
N LEU A 87 9.74 -9.48 -17.98
CA LEU A 87 9.41 -9.68 -19.39
C LEU A 87 10.03 -8.57 -20.26
N PHE A 88 9.91 -7.31 -19.84
CA PHE A 88 10.45 -6.17 -20.60
C PHE A 88 11.98 -6.20 -20.71
N ASP A 89 12.66 -6.57 -19.62
CA ASP A 89 14.12 -6.70 -19.59
C ASP A 89 14.62 -7.85 -20.47
N TYR A 90 13.83 -8.91 -20.60
CA TYR A 90 14.13 -10.03 -21.49
C TYR A 90 13.88 -9.67 -22.96
N LYS A 91 12.68 -9.18 -23.28
CA LYS A 91 12.27 -8.87 -24.66
C LYS A 91 11.22 -7.75 -24.68
N ASN A 92 11.60 -6.57 -25.15
CA ASN A 92 10.77 -5.36 -25.14
C ASN A 92 9.91 -5.15 -26.40
N ASP A 93 10.07 -5.98 -27.43
CA ASP A 93 9.39 -5.91 -28.72
C ASP A 93 8.41 -7.07 -28.97
N VAL A 94 8.12 -7.88 -27.95
CA VAL A 94 7.19 -9.01 -28.03
C VAL A 94 5.74 -8.55 -28.22
N LYS A 95 4.96 -9.30 -29.01
CA LYS A 95 3.52 -9.07 -29.16
C LYS A 95 2.74 -9.62 -27.97
N ILE A 96 1.88 -8.81 -27.37
CA ILE A 96 1.15 -9.12 -26.15
C ILE A 96 -0.34 -9.21 -26.46
N ILE A 97 -0.96 -10.32 -26.07
CA ILE A 97 -2.40 -10.54 -26.25
C ILE A 97 -3.06 -10.65 -24.88
N TYR A 98 -4.13 -9.89 -24.68
CA TYR A 98 -4.90 -9.88 -23.44
C TYR A 98 -6.40 -10.00 -23.70
N ILE A 99 -7.07 -10.94 -23.03
CA ILE A 99 -8.51 -11.18 -23.16
C ILE A 99 -9.23 -10.73 -21.89
N ILE A 100 -10.19 -9.82 -22.02
CA ILE A 100 -11.07 -9.38 -20.93
C ILE A 100 -12.44 -10.05 -21.02
N ARG A 101 -13.13 -10.13 -19.89
CA ARG A 101 -14.47 -10.71 -19.73
C ARG A 101 -15.23 -9.85 -18.72
N HIS A 102 -16.56 -9.92 -18.68
CA HIS A 102 -17.33 -9.28 -17.64
C HIS A 102 -16.69 -9.49 -16.24
N PRO A 103 -16.31 -8.43 -15.52
CA PRO A 103 -15.37 -8.52 -14.39
C PRO A 103 -15.94 -9.33 -13.22
N ILE A 104 -17.23 -9.21 -12.94
CA ILE A 104 -17.94 -10.03 -11.95
C ILE A 104 -18.00 -11.51 -12.38
N GLU A 105 -18.32 -11.80 -13.65
CA GLU A 105 -18.32 -13.17 -14.18
C GLU A 105 -16.94 -13.82 -14.10
N ARG A 106 -15.87 -13.06 -14.35
CA ARG A 106 -14.49 -13.52 -14.22
C ARG A 106 -14.13 -13.80 -12.75
N LEU A 107 -14.51 -12.91 -11.83
CA LEU A 107 -14.35 -13.10 -10.38
C LEU A 107 -15.04 -14.38 -9.90
N ILE A 108 -16.31 -14.58 -10.27
CA ILE A 108 -17.06 -15.78 -9.93
C ILE A 108 -16.36 -17.01 -10.52
N SER A 109 -15.86 -16.94 -11.75
CA SER A 109 -15.13 -18.05 -12.38
C SER A 109 -13.82 -18.38 -11.66
N GLN A 110 -13.09 -17.39 -11.15
CA GLN A 110 -11.91 -17.60 -10.30
C GLN A 110 -12.30 -18.23 -8.97
N TYR A 111 -13.30 -17.70 -8.28
CA TYR A 111 -13.78 -18.27 -7.03
C TYR A 111 -14.15 -19.75 -7.19
N ILE A 112 -14.91 -20.10 -8.24
CA ILE A 112 -15.29 -21.49 -8.52
C ILE A 112 -14.04 -22.36 -8.75
N HIS A 113 -13.03 -21.83 -9.44
CA HIS A 113 -11.78 -22.54 -9.70
C HIS A 113 -10.99 -22.79 -8.41
N GLU A 114 -10.70 -21.75 -7.63
CA GLU A 114 -9.97 -21.85 -6.36
C GLU A 114 -10.72 -22.67 -5.30
N TRP A 115 -12.05 -22.63 -5.31
CA TRP A 115 -12.89 -23.48 -4.46
C TRP A 115 -12.80 -24.96 -4.88
N THR A 116 -12.74 -25.24 -6.20
CA THR A 116 -12.58 -26.60 -6.74
C THR A 116 -11.21 -27.19 -6.37
N GLU A 117 -10.18 -26.34 -6.36
CA GLU A 117 -8.80 -26.67 -5.98
C GLU A 117 -8.55 -26.71 -4.46
N LYS A 118 -9.58 -26.39 -3.65
CA LYS A 118 -9.54 -26.33 -2.19
C LYS A 118 -8.66 -25.21 -1.61
N THR A 119 -8.31 -24.22 -2.42
CA THR A 119 -7.61 -23.00 -1.99
C THR A 119 -8.55 -22.07 -1.23
N ILE A 120 -9.83 -22.00 -1.62
CA ILE A 120 -10.90 -21.29 -0.91
C ILE A 120 -11.87 -22.29 -0.29
N LYS A 121 -12.21 -22.10 0.99
CA LYS A 121 -13.11 -22.99 1.74
C LYS A 121 -14.43 -22.32 2.10
N GLU A 122 -14.43 -21.01 2.14
CA GLU A 122 -15.54 -20.14 2.52
C GLU A 122 -16.54 -19.95 1.36
N ASP A 123 -17.69 -19.37 1.66
CA ASP A 123 -18.64 -18.90 0.65
C ASP A 123 -18.11 -17.66 -0.08
N ILE A 124 -18.70 -17.32 -1.22
CA ILE A 124 -18.20 -16.23 -2.08
C ILE A 124 -18.22 -14.86 -1.40
N ASN A 125 -19.21 -14.58 -0.54
CA ASN A 125 -19.33 -13.27 0.11
C ASN A 125 -18.21 -13.07 1.14
N THR A 126 -17.96 -14.11 1.95
CA THR A 126 -16.80 -14.12 2.86
C THR A 126 -15.47 -14.10 2.09
N ALA A 127 -15.40 -14.82 0.96
CA ALA A 127 -14.19 -14.89 0.16
C ALA A 127 -13.82 -13.55 -0.49
N ILE A 128 -14.80 -12.80 -0.99
CA ILE A 128 -14.60 -11.45 -1.56
C ILE A 128 -13.95 -10.51 -0.55
N ASP A 129 -14.40 -10.55 0.71
CA ASP A 129 -13.86 -9.69 1.77
C ASP A 129 -12.46 -10.13 2.25
N ARG A 130 -12.18 -11.44 2.19
CA ARG A 130 -10.93 -12.03 2.71
C ARG A 130 -9.80 -12.09 1.69
N TYR A 131 -10.11 -12.24 0.40
CA TYR A 131 -9.12 -12.52 -0.63
C TYR A 131 -9.14 -11.40 -1.70
N PRO A 132 -8.39 -10.30 -1.49
CA PRO A 132 -8.34 -9.15 -2.41
C PRO A 132 -8.01 -9.51 -3.86
N ARG A 133 -7.29 -10.62 -4.09
CA ARG A 133 -6.97 -11.15 -5.42
C ARG A 133 -8.21 -11.48 -6.28
N LEU A 134 -9.35 -11.83 -5.66
CA LEU A 134 -10.60 -12.11 -6.38
C LEU A 134 -11.10 -10.86 -7.11
N ILE A 135 -10.90 -9.68 -6.50
CA ILE A 135 -11.25 -8.38 -7.07
C ILE A 135 -10.12 -7.90 -7.99
N SER A 136 -8.88 -7.91 -7.51
CA SER A 136 -7.74 -7.29 -8.19
C SER A 136 -7.50 -7.86 -9.59
N TYR A 137 -7.68 -9.17 -9.79
CA TYR A 137 -7.48 -9.82 -11.10
C TYR A 137 -8.62 -9.57 -12.10
N SER A 138 -9.74 -8.98 -11.64
CA SER A 138 -10.84 -8.49 -12.50
C SER A 138 -10.70 -7.01 -12.85
N ARG A 139 -9.71 -6.30 -12.29
CA ARG A 139 -9.40 -4.90 -12.62
C ARG A 139 -8.47 -4.87 -13.84
N PHE A 140 -9.02 -5.10 -15.02
CA PHE A 140 -8.27 -5.28 -16.27
C PHE A 140 -7.38 -4.09 -16.63
N ALA A 141 -7.84 -2.85 -16.41
CA ALA A 141 -7.01 -1.68 -16.70
C ALA A 141 -5.82 -1.61 -15.73
N TYR A 142 -6.06 -1.85 -14.44
CA TYR A 142 -5.00 -1.99 -13.44
C TYR A 142 -3.97 -3.07 -13.81
N GLN A 143 -4.40 -4.19 -14.39
CA GLN A 143 -3.48 -5.24 -14.85
C GLN A 143 -2.70 -4.86 -16.12
N LEU A 144 -3.33 -4.19 -17.08
CA LEU A 144 -2.75 -3.92 -18.41
C LEU A 144 -1.87 -2.67 -18.44
N THR A 145 -2.10 -1.73 -17.52
CA THR A 145 -1.39 -0.44 -17.43
C THR A 145 0.13 -0.57 -17.50
N PRO A 146 0.79 -1.39 -16.66
CA PRO A 146 2.26 -1.48 -16.70
C PRO A 146 2.79 -2.03 -18.04
N TYR A 147 1.98 -2.86 -18.72
CA TYR A 147 2.35 -3.37 -20.04
C TYR A 147 2.24 -2.27 -21.10
N ILE A 148 1.19 -1.46 -21.07
CA ILE A 148 1.02 -0.33 -22.00
C ILE A 148 2.17 0.67 -21.84
N GLU A 149 2.55 1.00 -20.60
CA GLU A 149 3.63 1.94 -20.29
C GLU A 149 5.00 1.46 -20.80
N LEU A 150 5.29 0.17 -20.67
CA LEU A 150 6.59 -0.39 -21.04
C LEU A 150 6.68 -0.78 -22.51
N PHE A 151 5.67 -1.46 -23.06
CA PHE A 151 5.71 -2.05 -24.41
C PHE A 151 5.09 -1.16 -25.48
N GLY A 152 4.34 -0.14 -25.08
CA GLY A 152 3.54 0.68 -25.99
C GLY A 152 2.30 -0.06 -26.53
N THR A 153 1.33 0.70 -27.00
CA THR A 153 0.05 0.15 -27.48
C THR A 153 0.16 -0.64 -28.78
N SER A 154 1.16 -0.35 -29.62
CA SER A 154 1.41 -1.06 -30.89
C SER A 154 1.81 -2.53 -30.70
N ASN A 155 2.24 -2.90 -29.49
CA ASN A 155 2.61 -4.25 -29.12
C ASN A 155 1.54 -4.95 -28.29
N ILE A 156 0.35 -4.36 -28.08
CA ILE A 156 -0.71 -4.94 -27.27
C ILE A 156 -2.01 -5.05 -28.05
N GLN A 157 -2.59 -6.24 -28.07
CA GLN A 157 -3.93 -6.50 -28.58
C GLN A 157 -4.87 -6.89 -27.44
N LEU A 158 -5.94 -6.09 -27.28
CA LEU A 158 -6.99 -6.32 -26.30
C LEU A 158 -8.20 -7.00 -26.96
N LEU A 159 -8.66 -8.11 -26.40
CA LEU A 159 -9.74 -8.94 -26.92
C LEU A 159 -10.92 -9.02 -25.94
N SER A 160 -12.14 -9.12 -26.47
CA SER A 160 -13.36 -9.39 -25.68
C SER A 160 -13.69 -10.89 -25.69
N PHE A 161 -13.84 -11.47 -24.50
CA PHE A 161 -14.32 -12.83 -24.31
C PHE A 161 -15.74 -13.02 -24.87
N GLU A 162 -16.64 -12.06 -24.66
CA GLU A 162 -18.03 -12.09 -25.09
C GLU A 162 -18.16 -12.08 -26.61
N TYR A 163 -17.23 -11.42 -27.29
CA TYR A 163 -17.09 -11.49 -28.73
C TYR A 163 -16.44 -12.81 -29.18
N PHE A 164 -15.34 -13.21 -28.53
CA PHE A 164 -14.58 -14.42 -28.85
C PHE A 164 -15.44 -15.69 -28.84
N ILE A 165 -16.29 -15.88 -27.81
CA ILE A 165 -17.12 -17.09 -27.71
C ILE A 165 -18.16 -17.23 -28.85
N ARG A 166 -18.47 -16.15 -29.57
CA ARG A 166 -19.44 -16.13 -30.68
C ARG A 166 -18.78 -16.03 -32.06
N ASN A 167 -17.55 -15.53 -32.13
CA ASN A 167 -16.88 -15.17 -33.39
C ASN A 167 -15.40 -15.61 -33.38
N GLN A 168 -15.13 -16.87 -33.02
CA GLN A 168 -13.76 -17.38 -32.88
C GLN A 168 -12.93 -17.21 -34.15
N GLU A 169 -13.52 -17.42 -35.34
CA GLU A 169 -12.83 -17.28 -36.62
C GLU A 169 -12.33 -15.84 -36.84
N ASN A 170 -13.18 -14.84 -36.56
CA ASN A 170 -12.82 -13.43 -36.71
C ASN A 170 -11.72 -13.04 -35.71
N VAL A 171 -11.83 -13.47 -34.45
CA VAL A 171 -10.80 -13.17 -33.44
C VAL A 171 -9.48 -13.85 -33.79
N LEU A 172 -9.52 -15.09 -34.28
CA LEU A 172 -8.32 -15.79 -34.72
C LEU A 172 -7.66 -15.06 -35.89
N HIS A 173 -8.43 -14.60 -36.87
CA HIS A 173 -7.91 -13.77 -37.96
C HIS A 173 -7.24 -12.49 -37.43
N ASP A 174 -7.91 -11.75 -36.55
CA ASP A 174 -7.39 -10.51 -35.99
C ASP A 174 -6.09 -10.74 -35.19
N VAL A 175 -6.00 -11.87 -34.48
CA VAL A 175 -4.79 -12.26 -33.73
C VAL A 175 -3.67 -12.67 -34.69
N CYS A 176 -3.96 -13.49 -35.70
CA CYS A 176 -3.02 -13.89 -36.73
C CYS A 176 -2.40 -12.65 -37.43
N ASP A 177 -3.23 -11.70 -37.84
CA ASP A 177 -2.76 -10.45 -38.44
C ASP A 177 -1.83 -9.67 -37.50
N PHE A 178 -2.20 -9.58 -36.21
CA PHE A 178 -1.43 -8.84 -35.20
C PHE A 178 -0.06 -9.44 -34.90
N ILE A 179 0.05 -10.78 -34.87
CA ILE A 179 1.32 -11.48 -34.64
C ILE A 179 2.15 -11.63 -35.92
N GLY A 180 1.67 -11.13 -37.07
CA GLY A 180 2.38 -11.21 -38.35
C GLY A 180 2.29 -12.56 -39.05
N TYR A 181 1.24 -13.33 -38.78
CA TYR A 181 0.96 -14.58 -39.48
C TYR A 181 0.41 -14.32 -40.88
N HIS A 182 1.01 -14.90 -41.91
CA HIS A 182 0.70 -14.59 -43.32
C HIS A 182 -0.15 -15.65 -44.03
N ASP A 183 -0.29 -16.84 -43.45
CA ASP A 183 -1.09 -17.92 -44.03
C ASP A 183 -2.57 -17.79 -43.68
N LYS A 184 -3.43 -18.50 -44.42
CA LYS A 184 -4.86 -18.51 -44.13
C LYS A 184 -5.12 -19.32 -42.85
N ALA A 185 -5.67 -18.67 -41.83
CA ALA A 185 -6.05 -19.34 -40.60
C ALA A 185 -7.03 -20.49 -40.85
N ILE A 186 -6.76 -21.63 -40.22
CA ILE A 186 -7.57 -22.83 -40.27
C ILE A 186 -8.69 -22.69 -39.24
N ALA A 187 -9.93 -22.52 -39.73
CA ALA A 187 -11.13 -22.47 -38.91
C ALA A 187 -11.50 -23.87 -38.39
N TYR A 188 -11.64 -24.03 -37.07
CA TYR A 188 -12.08 -25.29 -36.46
C TYR A 188 -13.54 -25.20 -36.00
N GLN A 189 -14.43 -26.01 -36.58
CA GLN A 189 -15.88 -25.96 -36.34
C GLN A 189 -16.36 -26.52 -34.99
N ASN A 190 -15.50 -26.97 -34.07
CA ASN A 190 -15.95 -27.65 -32.84
C ASN A 190 -15.08 -27.37 -31.59
N ALA A 191 -14.69 -26.11 -31.34
CA ALA A 191 -13.95 -25.74 -30.13
C ALA A 191 -14.87 -25.37 -28.94
N HIS A 192 -16.11 -25.87 -28.86
CA HIS A 192 -16.98 -25.69 -27.69
C HIS A 192 -16.74 -26.79 -26.63
N SER A 193 -15.56 -26.82 -26.01
CA SER A 193 -15.39 -27.54 -24.75
C SER A 193 -15.90 -26.66 -23.60
N ASN A 194 -17.21 -26.65 -23.40
CA ASN A 194 -17.82 -25.97 -22.25
C ASN A 194 -17.54 -26.80 -20.98
N VAL A 195 -16.32 -26.74 -20.43
CA VAL A 195 -15.86 -27.46 -19.22
C VAL A 195 -16.53 -26.93 -17.92
N SER A 196 -17.66 -26.24 -18.04
CA SER A 196 -18.32 -25.50 -16.98
C SER A 196 -19.52 -26.23 -16.34
N LYS A 197 -20.02 -27.33 -16.93
CA LYS A 197 -21.31 -27.91 -16.47
C LYS A 197 -21.24 -28.87 -15.28
N LYS A 198 -20.10 -29.47 -14.93
CA LYS A 198 -19.97 -30.34 -13.73
C LYS A 198 -18.55 -30.32 -13.16
N ARG A 199 -18.23 -29.37 -12.28
CA ARG A 199 -16.98 -29.40 -11.49
C ARG A 199 -17.21 -30.10 -10.16
N GLU A 200 -16.48 -31.18 -9.94
CA GLU A 200 -16.45 -31.94 -8.69
C GLU A 200 -15.18 -31.56 -7.91
N ARG A 201 -15.24 -31.49 -6.57
CA ARG A 201 -14.03 -31.24 -5.75
C ARG A 201 -12.95 -32.30 -6.03
N VAL A 202 -11.73 -31.85 -6.33
CA VAL A 202 -10.55 -32.73 -6.49
C VAL A 202 -10.14 -33.26 -5.11
N SER A 203 -9.85 -34.57 -5.00
CA SER A 203 -9.48 -35.18 -3.71
C SER A 203 -8.48 -36.31 -3.91
N SER A 204 -7.26 -36.13 -3.40
CA SER A 204 -6.17 -37.10 -3.52
C SER A 204 -6.52 -38.48 -2.96
N PHE A 205 -7.33 -38.55 -1.89
CA PHE A 205 -7.84 -39.80 -1.34
C PHE A 205 -8.87 -40.48 -2.25
N ARG A 206 -9.68 -39.71 -2.97
CA ARG A 206 -10.66 -40.22 -3.95
C ARG A 206 -9.94 -40.77 -5.17
N ASP A 207 -8.96 -40.06 -5.71
CA ASP A 207 -8.26 -40.49 -6.92
C ASP A 207 -7.49 -41.80 -6.66
N LEU A 208 -6.89 -41.95 -5.47
CA LEU A 208 -6.31 -43.21 -5.02
C LEU A 208 -7.33 -44.37 -4.98
N ILE A 209 -8.56 -44.11 -4.49
CA ILE A 209 -9.64 -45.09 -4.43
C ILE A 209 -10.24 -45.38 -5.82
N VAL A 210 -10.44 -44.36 -6.65
CA VAL A 210 -11.10 -44.46 -7.97
C VAL A 210 -10.20 -45.10 -9.01
N TYR A 211 -8.88 -44.90 -8.95
CA TYR A 211 -7.93 -45.50 -9.88
C TYR A 211 -7.34 -46.83 -9.40
N SER A 212 -7.65 -47.27 -8.16
CA SER A 212 -7.31 -48.63 -7.73
C SER A 212 -8.22 -49.66 -8.42
N LYS A 213 -7.63 -50.71 -8.99
CA LYS A 213 -8.37 -51.80 -9.67
C LYS A 213 -9.39 -52.49 -8.74
N LEU A 214 -9.06 -52.58 -7.44
CA LEU A 214 -9.88 -53.24 -6.43
C LEU A 214 -11.17 -52.47 -6.09
N PHE A 215 -11.09 -51.16 -5.84
CA PHE A 215 -12.27 -50.37 -5.51
C PHE A 215 -13.15 -50.07 -6.73
N THR A 216 -12.61 -50.13 -7.94
CA THR A 216 -13.42 -50.03 -9.18
C THR A 216 -14.38 -51.21 -9.34
N TYR A 217 -13.93 -52.43 -8.97
CA TYR A 217 -14.75 -53.64 -8.93
C TYR A 217 -15.83 -53.55 -7.85
N ILE A 218 -15.45 -53.18 -6.62
CA ILE A 218 -16.39 -53.02 -5.49
C ILE A 218 -17.46 -51.95 -5.79
N ARG A 219 -17.06 -50.81 -6.38
CA ARG A 219 -17.95 -49.70 -6.76
C ARG A 219 -18.99 -50.09 -7.81
N HIS A 220 -18.65 -50.98 -8.74
CA HIS A 220 -19.58 -51.42 -9.79
C HIS A 220 -20.54 -52.52 -9.33
N HIS A 221 -20.11 -53.41 -8.44
CA HIS A 221 -20.92 -54.55 -7.98
C HIS A 221 -21.76 -54.27 -6.73
N TYR A 222 -21.29 -53.43 -5.80
CA TYR A 222 -21.92 -53.29 -4.47
C TYR A 222 -22.53 -51.90 -4.19
N ILE A 223 -22.28 -50.90 -5.03
CA ILE A 223 -22.82 -49.55 -4.84
C ILE A 223 -23.82 -49.21 -5.95
N SER A 224 -25.09 -49.06 -5.59
CA SER A 224 -26.16 -48.72 -6.54
C SER A 224 -25.92 -47.35 -7.20
N ALA A 225 -26.40 -47.17 -8.44
CA ALA A 225 -26.22 -45.91 -9.19
C ALA A 225 -26.82 -44.70 -8.46
N SER A 226 -27.90 -44.91 -7.70
CA SER A 226 -28.57 -43.86 -6.92
C SER A 226 -27.72 -43.38 -5.74
N TYR A 227 -27.03 -44.29 -5.05
CA TYR A 227 -26.13 -43.94 -3.94
C TYR A 227 -24.84 -43.27 -4.43
N ARG A 228 -24.29 -43.72 -5.58
CA ARG A 228 -23.17 -43.04 -6.26
C ARG A 228 -23.51 -41.59 -6.63
N ASN A 229 -24.72 -41.35 -7.13
CA ASN A 229 -25.17 -40.00 -7.49
C ASN A 229 -25.44 -39.11 -6.26
N LYS A 230 -25.98 -39.67 -5.16
CA LYS A 230 -26.14 -38.95 -3.88
C LYS A 230 -24.81 -38.52 -3.26
N ILE A 231 -23.81 -39.41 -3.27
CA ILE A 231 -22.47 -39.06 -2.79
C ILE A 231 -21.86 -37.96 -3.68
N LYS A 232 -21.94 -38.08 -5.01
CA LYS A 232 -21.49 -37.02 -5.94
C LYS A 232 -22.13 -35.65 -5.67
N GLN A 233 -23.42 -35.61 -5.34
CA GLN A 233 -24.12 -34.37 -5.00
C GLN A 233 -23.59 -33.66 -3.74
N PHE A 234 -22.96 -34.39 -2.80
CA PHE A 234 -22.38 -33.81 -1.59
C PHE A 234 -21.10 -33.00 -1.87
N TRP A 235 -20.44 -33.26 -3.00
CA TRP A 235 -19.14 -32.67 -3.39
C TRP A 235 -19.23 -31.76 -4.62
N GLN A 236 -20.43 -31.58 -5.16
CA GLN A 236 -20.72 -30.66 -6.25
C GLN A 236 -21.21 -29.36 -5.64
N MET A 237 -20.72 -28.24 -6.19
CA MET A 237 -21.19 -26.91 -5.81
C MET A 237 -22.70 -26.83 -6.08
N LYS A 238 -23.49 -26.58 -5.04
CA LYS A 238 -24.95 -26.50 -5.11
C LYS A 238 -25.35 -25.15 -5.71
N GLY A 239 -25.36 -25.08 -7.03
CA GLY A 239 -25.72 -23.86 -7.77
C GLY A 239 -24.54 -22.91 -7.99
N ARG A 240 -24.79 -21.88 -8.80
CA ARG A 240 -23.82 -20.81 -9.04
C ARG A 240 -23.74 -19.94 -7.77
N PRO A 241 -22.55 -19.53 -7.31
CA PRO A 241 -22.43 -18.66 -6.15
C PRO A 241 -23.10 -17.31 -6.42
N GLU A 242 -23.90 -16.84 -5.46
CA GLU A 242 -24.58 -15.56 -5.52
C GLU A 242 -23.89 -14.56 -4.60
N ILE A 243 -23.61 -13.37 -5.15
CA ILE A 243 -23.01 -12.25 -4.43
C ILE A 243 -24.14 -11.43 -3.83
N SER A 244 -24.00 -11.03 -2.56
CA SER A 244 -25.01 -10.21 -1.88
C SER A 244 -25.11 -8.82 -2.52
N PRO A 245 -26.31 -8.20 -2.54
CA PRO A 245 -26.51 -6.91 -3.22
C PRO A 245 -25.52 -5.81 -2.78
N ASP A 246 -25.25 -5.70 -1.48
CA ASP A 246 -24.28 -4.74 -0.91
C ASP A 246 -22.85 -4.93 -1.45
N ARG A 247 -22.43 -6.18 -1.65
CA ARG A 247 -21.11 -6.49 -2.23
C ARG A 247 -21.11 -6.30 -3.73
N LEU A 248 -22.23 -6.58 -4.39
CA LEU A 248 -22.37 -6.39 -5.83
C LEU A 248 -22.22 -4.91 -6.18
N ASP A 249 -22.94 -4.02 -5.50
CA ASP A 249 -22.84 -2.57 -5.69
C ASP A 249 -21.40 -2.06 -5.50
N ARG A 250 -20.72 -2.56 -4.45
CA ARG A 250 -19.30 -2.25 -4.20
C ARG A 250 -18.39 -2.74 -5.31
N LEU A 251 -18.59 -3.96 -5.81
CA LEU A 251 -17.79 -4.53 -6.89
C LEU A 251 -18.03 -3.80 -8.21
N GLU A 252 -19.28 -3.48 -8.53
CA GLU A 252 -19.64 -2.71 -9.72
C GLU A 252 -18.97 -1.34 -9.69
N LEU A 253 -18.99 -0.63 -8.56
CA LEU A 253 -18.29 0.64 -8.41
C LEU A 253 -16.77 0.48 -8.67
N ILE A 254 -16.13 -0.51 -8.05
CA ILE A 254 -14.68 -0.76 -8.23
C ILE A 254 -14.35 -1.08 -9.69
N PHE A 255 -15.15 -1.93 -10.34
CA PHE A 255 -14.89 -2.35 -11.70
C PHE A 255 -15.25 -1.28 -12.72
N ASN A 256 -16.32 -0.51 -12.51
CA ASN A 256 -16.67 0.60 -13.40
C ASN A 256 -15.55 1.65 -13.41
N ASN A 257 -15.01 2.01 -12.24
CA ASN A 257 -13.86 2.92 -12.15
C ASN A 257 -12.62 2.40 -12.90
N ASP A 258 -12.41 1.07 -12.93
CA ASP A 258 -11.33 0.46 -13.71
C ASP A 258 -11.64 0.45 -15.22
N LEU A 259 -12.88 0.19 -15.59
CA LEU A 259 -13.36 0.21 -16.99
C LEU A 259 -13.33 1.62 -17.60
N GLU A 260 -13.45 2.67 -16.80
CA GLU A 260 -13.29 4.05 -17.28
C GLU A 260 -11.93 4.29 -17.94
N LEU A 261 -10.87 3.60 -17.51
CA LEU A 261 -9.57 3.69 -18.19
C LEU A 261 -9.60 3.02 -19.57
N ILE A 262 -10.28 1.87 -19.68
CA ILE A 262 -10.47 1.19 -20.98
C ILE A 262 -11.32 2.07 -21.90
N ASN A 263 -12.34 2.73 -21.37
CA ASN A 263 -13.16 3.70 -22.10
C ASN A 263 -12.31 4.81 -22.70
N LYS A 264 -11.37 5.36 -21.92
CA LYS A 264 -10.42 6.37 -22.42
C LYS A 264 -9.49 5.81 -23.52
N TRP A 265 -9.06 4.55 -23.42
CA TRP A 265 -8.16 3.94 -24.41
C TRP A 265 -8.82 3.67 -25.77
N PHE A 266 -10.12 3.34 -25.77
CA PHE A 266 -10.83 2.87 -26.96
C PHE A 266 -12.06 3.71 -27.34
N ASP A 267 -12.30 4.85 -26.70
CA ASP A 267 -13.50 5.69 -26.87
C ASP A 267 -14.80 4.87 -26.76
N LEU A 268 -14.90 4.13 -25.65
CA LEU A 268 -16.04 3.25 -25.32
C LEU A 268 -16.81 3.79 -24.12
N GLU A 269 -18.01 3.25 -23.91
CA GLU A 269 -18.81 3.52 -22.71
C GLU A 269 -19.04 2.25 -21.87
N LEU A 270 -18.00 1.44 -21.66
CA LEU A 270 -18.04 0.20 -20.88
C LEU A 270 -18.34 0.46 -19.41
N ASN A 271 -19.30 -0.30 -18.88
CA ASN A 271 -19.56 -0.49 -17.46
C ASN A 271 -20.04 -1.94 -17.24
N CYS A 272 -20.17 -2.36 -15.98
CA CYS A 272 -20.64 -3.70 -15.64
C CYS A 272 -22.00 -4.02 -16.27
N CYS A 273 -22.92 -3.05 -16.33
CA CYS A 273 -24.28 -3.28 -16.82
C CYS A 273 -24.35 -3.54 -18.33
N ASN A 274 -23.52 -2.86 -19.13
CA ASN A 274 -23.51 -2.96 -20.60
C ASN A 274 -22.31 -3.76 -21.15
N PHE A 275 -21.43 -4.28 -20.29
CA PHE A 275 -20.16 -4.90 -20.67
C PHE A 275 -20.29 -5.92 -21.81
N SER A 276 -21.32 -6.76 -21.74
CA SER A 276 -21.50 -7.86 -22.69
C SER A 276 -21.75 -7.40 -24.13
N ASP A 277 -22.33 -6.22 -24.31
CA ASP A 277 -22.63 -5.68 -25.63
C ASP A 277 -21.57 -4.68 -26.06
N GLU A 278 -21.14 -3.81 -25.16
CA GLU A 278 -20.18 -2.76 -25.46
C GLU A 278 -18.77 -3.31 -25.74
N SER A 279 -18.35 -4.37 -25.03
CA SER A 279 -16.99 -4.92 -25.18
C SER A 279 -16.74 -5.54 -26.56
N LYS A 280 -17.81 -5.91 -27.28
CA LYS A 280 -17.71 -6.41 -28.66
C LYS A 280 -17.18 -5.37 -29.63
N LYS A 281 -17.31 -4.09 -29.29
CA LYS A 281 -16.82 -2.99 -30.12
C LYS A 281 -15.30 -2.89 -30.11
N LEU A 282 -14.60 -3.48 -29.14
CA LEU A 282 -13.13 -3.49 -29.06
C LEU A 282 -12.43 -3.91 -30.36
N ARG A 283 -13.06 -4.79 -31.16
CA ARG A 283 -12.54 -5.20 -32.47
C ARG A 283 -12.41 -4.05 -33.49
N HIS A 284 -13.31 -3.07 -33.42
CA HIS A 284 -13.42 -2.00 -34.43
C HIS A 284 -12.59 -0.77 -34.07
N PHE A 285 -12.02 -0.73 -32.87
CA PHE A 285 -11.22 0.40 -32.41
C PHE A 285 -9.75 0.07 -32.50
N THR A 286 -9.02 0.86 -33.29
CA THR A 286 -7.58 1.01 -33.12
C THR A 286 -7.34 1.87 -31.88
N TRP A 287 -6.28 1.57 -31.13
CA TRP A 287 -5.79 2.47 -30.07
C TRP A 287 -5.87 3.92 -30.57
N THR A 288 -6.61 4.77 -29.87
CA THR A 288 -6.87 6.12 -30.35
C THR A 288 -5.54 6.85 -30.51
N ASN A 289 -5.27 7.33 -31.73
CA ASN A 289 -4.06 8.09 -32.08
C ASN A 289 -4.16 9.50 -31.48
N HIS A 290 -4.13 9.56 -30.16
CA HIS A 290 -3.95 10.79 -29.41
C HIS A 290 -2.78 10.54 -28.49
N LYS A 291 -1.66 11.22 -28.79
CA LYS A 291 -0.50 11.42 -27.92
C LYS A 291 -0.42 10.39 -26.81
N LEU A 292 0.31 9.30 -27.07
CA LEU A 292 0.91 8.46 -26.05
C LEU A 292 1.94 9.29 -25.27
N MET A 293 1.44 10.25 -24.50
CA MET A 293 2.06 10.95 -23.39
C MET A 293 0.87 11.41 -22.54
N CYS A 294 0.78 10.83 -21.35
CA CYS A 294 -0.20 11.15 -20.32
C CYS A 294 -1.62 10.69 -20.65
N VAL A 295 -1.86 9.37 -20.57
CA VAL A 295 -3.07 8.98 -19.84
C VAL A 295 -2.82 9.51 -18.43
N GLU A 296 -3.47 10.60 -18.06
CA GLU A 296 -3.71 10.93 -16.65
C GLU A 296 -4.47 9.74 -16.06
N TYR A 297 -3.70 8.73 -15.63
CA TYR A 297 -4.04 8.03 -14.41
C TYR A 297 -4.31 9.11 -13.39
N ALA A 298 -5.33 8.91 -12.56
CA ALA A 298 -5.31 9.56 -11.26
C ALA A 298 -3.96 9.18 -10.64
N SER A 299 -3.00 10.08 -10.76
CA SER A 299 -1.64 9.92 -10.29
C SER A 299 -1.74 9.67 -8.79
N ALA A 300 -0.71 9.14 -8.13
CA ALA A 300 -0.72 9.06 -6.67
C ALA A 300 -1.18 10.40 -6.06
N SER A 301 -0.78 11.52 -6.69
CA SER A 301 -1.17 12.89 -6.35
C SER A 301 -2.68 13.18 -6.38
N ASP A 302 -3.50 12.47 -7.17
CA ASP A 302 -4.97 12.61 -7.24
C ASP A 302 -5.71 11.90 -6.10
N HIS A 303 -5.00 11.12 -5.29
CA HIS A 303 -5.54 10.46 -4.10
C HIS A 303 -4.88 10.95 -2.81
N ILE A 304 -3.97 11.92 -2.89
CA ILE A 304 -3.18 12.41 -1.78
C ILE A 304 -3.50 13.89 -1.56
N GLY A 305 -3.93 14.19 -0.34
CA GLY A 305 -3.93 15.56 0.17
C GLY A 305 -2.68 15.86 0.99
N VAL A 306 -2.19 17.09 0.94
CA VAL A 306 -1.07 17.55 1.77
C VAL A 306 -1.59 18.64 2.70
N VAL A 307 -1.33 18.46 4.00
CA VAL A 307 -1.63 19.44 5.04
C VAL A 307 -0.31 20.00 5.57
N ILE A 308 -0.04 21.25 5.24
CA ILE A 308 1.08 22.03 5.78
C ILE A 308 0.57 22.84 6.96
N ILE A 309 1.22 22.77 8.13
CA ILE A 309 0.88 23.63 9.28
C ILE A 309 2.04 24.58 9.59
N GLY A 310 1.78 25.82 9.98
CA GLY A 310 2.88 26.72 10.33
C GLY A 310 2.46 28.03 10.99
N ARG A 311 3.46 28.74 11.53
CA ARG A 311 3.30 30.09 12.06
C ARG A 311 4.59 30.90 11.91
N ASN A 312 4.54 31.98 11.14
CA ASN A 312 5.68 32.89 10.96
C ASN A 312 6.98 32.18 10.53
N GLU A 313 6.87 31.23 9.59
CA GLU A 313 8.01 30.40 9.14
C GLU A 313 8.80 31.03 7.99
N GLY A 314 8.32 32.12 7.39
CA GLY A 314 9.00 32.90 6.36
C GLY A 314 9.52 32.04 5.21
N GLU A 315 10.83 32.13 4.94
CA GLU A 315 11.49 31.37 3.87
C GLU A 315 11.42 29.85 4.05
N ARG A 316 11.24 29.33 5.28
CA ARG A 316 11.12 27.89 5.50
C ARG A 316 9.79 27.36 4.97
N LEU A 317 8.70 28.10 5.19
CA LEU A 317 7.40 27.74 4.62
C LEU A 317 7.42 27.77 3.09
N LYS A 318 8.10 28.75 2.49
CA LYS A 318 8.22 28.84 1.02
C LYS A 318 8.83 27.57 0.44
N LYS A 319 9.94 27.12 1.03
CA LYS A 319 10.61 25.86 0.64
C LYS A 319 9.73 24.64 0.91
N SER A 320 9.00 24.64 2.02
CA SER A 320 8.03 23.58 2.34
C SER A 320 6.98 23.45 1.25
N ILE A 321 6.35 24.57 0.86
CA ILE A 321 5.36 24.63 -0.23
C ILE A 321 5.99 24.17 -1.55
N GLU A 322 7.13 24.73 -1.93
CA GLU A 322 7.83 24.38 -3.17
C GLU A 322 8.15 22.88 -3.27
N SER A 323 8.51 22.25 -2.15
CA SER A 323 8.82 20.82 -2.11
C SER A 323 7.62 19.92 -2.41
N VAL A 324 6.38 20.41 -2.28
CA VAL A 324 5.16 19.62 -2.48
C VAL A 324 4.39 19.97 -3.76
N LEU A 325 4.62 21.16 -4.35
CA LEU A 325 3.88 21.64 -5.53
C LEU A 325 3.93 20.69 -6.73
N ASN A 326 5.05 19.97 -6.92
CA ASN A 326 5.23 19.04 -8.04
C ASN A 326 4.89 17.58 -7.68
N GLN A 327 4.42 17.33 -6.45
CA GLN A 327 4.17 15.97 -5.95
C GLN A 327 2.70 15.73 -5.56
N ALA A 328 1.92 16.78 -5.30
CA ALA A 328 0.52 16.67 -4.84
C ALA A 328 -0.39 17.69 -5.55
N ASN A 329 -1.61 17.25 -5.90
CA ASN A 329 -2.61 18.11 -6.52
C ASN A 329 -3.49 18.87 -5.51
N TYR A 330 -3.64 18.32 -4.30
CA TYR A 330 -4.48 18.91 -3.24
C TYR A 330 -3.60 19.33 -2.07
N ILE A 331 -3.35 20.64 -1.94
CA ILE A 331 -2.45 21.17 -0.93
C ILE A 331 -3.21 22.23 -0.13
N VAL A 332 -3.25 22.07 1.19
CA VAL A 332 -3.76 23.08 2.11
C VAL A 332 -2.69 23.50 3.09
N TYR A 333 -2.48 24.81 3.19
CA TYR A 333 -1.72 25.44 4.25
C TYR A 333 -2.66 25.92 5.35
N VAL A 334 -2.43 25.45 6.57
CA VAL A 334 -3.16 25.84 7.76
C VAL A 334 -2.31 26.82 8.55
N ASP A 335 -2.73 28.08 8.53
CA ASP A 335 -2.06 29.18 9.16
C ASP A 335 -2.50 29.38 10.61
N SER A 336 -1.53 29.49 11.51
CA SER A 336 -1.77 29.86 12.92
C SER A 336 -1.57 31.36 13.14
N CYS A 337 -2.17 32.18 12.27
CA CYS A 337 -2.20 33.64 12.31
C CYS A 337 -0.81 34.26 12.11
N SER A 338 -0.22 33.95 10.96
CA SER A 338 1.07 34.48 10.54
C SER A 338 0.96 35.94 10.10
N THR A 339 2.06 36.67 10.27
CA THR A 339 2.17 38.12 9.99
C THR A 339 3.32 38.45 9.03
N ASP A 340 3.95 37.42 8.47
CA ASP A 340 5.19 37.49 7.68
C ASP A 340 4.97 37.31 6.16
N GLY A 341 3.72 37.33 5.70
CA GLY A 341 3.36 37.12 4.30
C GLY A 341 3.14 35.66 3.90
N SER A 342 3.14 34.72 4.86
CA SER A 342 2.95 33.28 4.63
C SER A 342 1.66 32.95 3.85
N CYS A 343 0.54 33.55 4.27
CA CYS A 343 -0.77 33.33 3.64
C CYS A 343 -0.82 33.86 2.20
N GLU A 344 -0.24 35.03 1.96
CA GLU A 344 -0.14 35.64 0.63
C GLU A 344 0.69 34.76 -0.30
N TYR A 345 1.83 34.24 0.18
CA TYR A 345 2.70 33.37 -0.59
C TYR A 345 2.00 32.07 -0.99
N ALA A 346 1.33 31.40 -0.05
CA ALA A 346 0.60 30.18 -0.31
C ALA A 346 -0.47 30.38 -1.40
N ARG A 347 -1.28 31.45 -1.28
CA ARG A 347 -2.30 31.77 -2.30
C ARG A 347 -1.71 32.07 -3.67
N GLN A 348 -0.56 32.74 -3.75
CA GLN A 348 0.12 33.01 -5.03
C GLN A 348 0.57 31.73 -5.75
N HIS A 349 0.76 30.63 -5.03
CA HIS A 349 1.18 29.33 -5.56
C HIS A 349 0.03 28.33 -5.68
N ASN A 350 -1.22 28.80 -5.70
CA ASN A 350 -2.43 27.97 -5.79
C ASN A 350 -2.55 26.93 -4.66
N VAL A 351 -2.05 27.25 -3.46
CA VAL A 351 -2.26 26.46 -2.25
C VAL A 351 -3.45 27.01 -1.48
N ASP A 352 -4.38 26.13 -1.08
CA ASP A 352 -5.52 26.52 -0.25
C ASP A 352 -5.05 27.01 1.12
N VAL A 353 -5.71 28.02 1.67
CA VAL A 353 -5.31 28.59 2.98
C VAL A 353 -6.46 28.54 3.96
N VAL A 354 -6.23 27.89 5.11
CA VAL A 354 -7.14 27.86 6.26
C VAL A 354 -6.49 28.62 7.41
N VAL A 355 -7.03 29.77 7.77
CA VAL A 355 -6.55 30.54 8.92
C VAL A 355 -7.30 30.12 10.17
N LEU A 356 -6.58 29.73 11.22
CA LEU A 356 -7.18 29.35 12.50
C LEU A 356 -7.77 30.56 13.24
N ASP A 357 -8.89 30.36 13.92
CA ASP A 357 -9.49 31.39 14.78
C ASP A 357 -8.63 31.64 16.04
N GLU A 358 -8.20 32.89 16.22
CA GLU A 358 -7.40 33.42 17.34
C GLU A 358 -8.09 33.35 18.69
N SER A 359 -9.42 33.24 18.72
CA SER A 359 -10.19 33.15 19.98
C SER A 359 -9.96 31.83 20.72
N GLN A 360 -9.44 30.82 20.04
CA GLN A 360 -9.20 29.48 20.56
C GLN A 360 -7.70 29.20 20.71
N PRO A 361 -7.28 28.30 21.62
CA PRO A 361 -5.89 27.92 21.77
C PRO A 361 -5.25 27.46 20.44
N MET A 362 -4.06 27.98 20.16
CA MET A 362 -3.25 27.58 19.00
C MET A 362 -2.38 26.40 19.39
N ASN A 363 -2.58 25.25 18.74
CA ASN A 363 -1.72 24.08 18.87
C ASN A 363 -1.65 23.30 17.56
N MET A 364 -0.60 22.49 17.44
CA MET A 364 -0.28 21.73 16.23
C MET A 364 -1.40 20.74 15.87
N ALA A 365 -1.97 20.05 16.87
CA ALA A 365 -3.10 19.13 16.67
C ALA A 365 -4.32 19.82 16.03
N ARG A 366 -4.65 21.04 16.45
CA ARG A 366 -5.73 21.84 15.86
C ARG A 366 -5.41 22.23 14.42
N GLY A 367 -4.18 22.64 14.14
CA GLY A 367 -3.73 22.93 12.77
C GLY A 367 -3.91 21.71 11.86
N ARG A 368 -3.40 20.55 12.27
CA ARG A 368 -3.54 19.31 11.50
C ARG A 368 -4.99 18.89 11.31
N ASN A 369 -5.82 19.00 12.34
CA ASN A 369 -7.24 18.70 12.24
C ASN A 369 -7.99 19.64 11.30
N ALA A 370 -7.70 20.94 11.32
CA ALA A 370 -8.34 21.90 10.43
C ALA A 370 -8.03 21.59 8.96
N GLY A 371 -6.77 21.27 8.63
CA GLY A 371 -6.39 20.86 7.28
C GLY A 371 -7.00 19.52 6.88
N PHE A 372 -7.01 18.54 7.79
CA PHE A 372 -7.69 17.26 7.59
C PHE A 372 -9.18 17.43 7.26
N THR A 373 -9.90 18.19 8.08
CA THR A 373 -11.32 18.48 7.86
C THR A 373 -11.53 19.20 6.54
N TYR A 374 -10.74 20.23 6.26
CA TYR A 374 -10.83 20.98 5.00
C TYR A 374 -10.67 20.09 3.77
N LEU A 375 -9.62 19.27 3.73
CA LEU A 375 -9.37 18.39 2.59
C LEU A 375 -10.51 17.37 2.40
N LYS A 376 -11.00 16.81 3.51
CA LYS A 376 -12.10 15.85 3.48
C LYS A 376 -13.41 16.47 2.96
N GLU A 377 -13.70 17.71 3.34
CA GLU A 377 -14.94 18.40 2.96
C GLU A 377 -14.92 18.93 1.53
N ASN A 378 -13.75 19.33 1.02
CA ASN A 378 -13.61 19.97 -0.29
C ASN A 378 -13.23 18.99 -1.41
N TYR A 379 -12.64 17.83 -1.09
CA TYR A 379 -12.13 16.89 -2.07
C TYR A 379 -12.59 15.46 -1.80
N SER A 380 -13.41 14.91 -2.70
CA SER A 380 -13.99 13.56 -2.57
C SER A 380 -13.03 12.42 -2.93
N ASN A 381 -11.96 12.73 -3.67
CA ASN A 381 -11.10 11.73 -4.30
C ASN A 381 -9.88 11.34 -3.44
N ILE A 382 -9.65 12.08 -2.35
CA ILE A 382 -8.54 11.89 -1.43
C ILE A 382 -8.76 10.62 -0.60
N LYS A 383 -7.74 9.75 -0.58
CA LYS A 383 -7.69 8.53 0.24
C LYS A 383 -6.62 8.63 1.33
N TYR A 384 -5.62 9.48 1.12
CA TYR A 384 -4.45 9.61 1.98
C TYR A 384 -4.12 11.08 2.24
N ILE A 385 -3.55 11.36 3.42
CA ILE A 385 -3.08 12.69 3.78
C ILE A 385 -1.61 12.62 4.21
N GLN A 386 -0.77 13.44 3.61
CA GLN A 386 0.55 13.76 4.12
C GLN A 386 0.45 14.98 5.05
N PHE A 387 0.85 14.83 6.32
CA PHE A 387 1.10 15.98 7.19
C PHE A 387 2.54 16.42 7.07
N ILE A 388 2.77 17.73 7.04
CA ILE A 388 4.11 18.32 7.01
C ILE A 388 4.15 19.60 7.87
N ASP A 389 5.21 19.75 8.65
CA ASP A 389 5.47 20.99 9.41
C ASP A 389 6.01 22.09 8.47
N GLY A 390 5.72 23.36 8.74
CA GLY A 390 6.12 24.49 7.88
C GLY A 390 7.62 24.76 7.82
N ASP A 391 8.40 24.12 8.70
CA ASP A 391 9.87 24.08 8.71
C ASP A 391 10.44 22.77 8.11
N CYS A 392 9.59 21.97 7.45
CA CYS A 392 9.97 20.77 6.71
C CYS A 392 9.89 20.94 5.19
N GLU A 393 10.77 20.24 4.49
CA GLU A 393 10.73 20.01 3.04
C GLU A 393 10.53 18.52 2.77
N LEU A 394 9.63 18.18 1.85
CA LEU A 394 9.36 16.80 1.46
C LEU A 394 10.42 16.32 0.46
N HIS A 395 10.89 15.07 0.62
CA HIS A 395 11.78 14.45 -0.36
C HIS A 395 11.05 14.13 -1.66
N ASP A 396 11.73 14.32 -2.80
CA ASP A 396 11.21 13.95 -4.11
C ASP A 396 10.88 12.45 -4.19
N GLY A 397 9.67 12.16 -4.68
CA GLY A 397 9.17 10.80 -4.86
C GLY A 397 8.81 10.08 -3.55
N TRP A 398 8.79 10.78 -2.41
CA TRP A 398 8.31 10.21 -1.15
C TRP A 398 6.83 9.83 -1.23
N LEU A 399 5.98 10.72 -1.77
CA LEU A 399 4.53 10.48 -1.84
C LEU A 399 4.19 9.22 -2.64
N ASP A 400 4.86 8.99 -3.77
CA ASP A 400 4.68 7.78 -4.57
C ASP A 400 5.06 6.52 -3.79
N LYS A 401 6.22 6.53 -3.12
CA LYS A 401 6.68 5.39 -2.31
C LYS A 401 5.70 5.08 -1.19
N ALA A 402 5.24 6.11 -0.47
CA ALA A 402 4.29 5.96 0.62
C ALA A 402 2.92 5.46 0.12
N TYR A 403 2.44 6.01 -1.00
CA TYR A 403 1.20 5.61 -1.66
C TYR A 403 1.25 4.13 -2.08
N HIS A 404 2.28 3.72 -2.82
CA HIS A 404 2.42 2.33 -3.25
C HIS A 404 2.57 1.36 -2.07
N TYR A 405 3.25 1.77 -1.00
CA TYR A 405 3.30 0.95 0.21
C TYR A 405 1.92 0.78 0.83
N MET A 406 1.14 1.86 0.95
CA MET A 406 -0.21 1.86 1.54
C MET A 406 -1.24 1.11 0.69
N GLU A 407 -1.17 1.19 -0.63
CA GLU A 407 -2.05 0.42 -1.53
C GLU A 407 -1.79 -1.09 -1.43
N ASN A 408 -0.53 -1.48 -1.21
CA ASN A 408 -0.14 -2.89 -1.05
C ASN A 408 -0.35 -3.45 0.37
N HIS A 409 -0.53 -2.59 1.38
CA HIS A 409 -0.71 -2.97 2.78
C HIS A 409 -1.97 -2.33 3.36
N THR A 410 -3.11 -2.96 3.08
CA THR A 410 -4.43 -2.43 3.46
C THR A 410 -4.67 -2.41 4.97
N GLU A 411 -3.86 -3.09 5.78
CA GLU A 411 -3.94 -3.02 7.24
C GLU A 411 -3.10 -1.89 7.87
N VAL A 412 -2.35 -1.15 7.05
CA VAL A 412 -1.50 -0.05 7.50
C VAL A 412 -2.29 1.27 7.42
N ALA A 413 -2.30 2.01 8.52
CA ALA A 413 -2.94 3.31 8.64
C ALA A 413 -1.95 4.46 8.49
N ILE A 414 -0.69 4.28 8.87
CA ILE A 414 0.33 5.33 8.83
C ILE A 414 1.64 4.75 8.35
N VAL A 415 2.26 5.45 7.41
CA VAL A 415 3.62 5.22 6.92
C VAL A 415 4.44 6.47 7.14
N SER A 416 5.68 6.28 7.60
CA SER A 416 6.68 7.33 7.75
C SER A 416 8.01 6.88 7.16
N GLY A 417 8.81 7.82 6.69
CA GLY A 417 10.18 7.56 6.28
C GLY A 417 11.17 8.13 7.28
N ARG A 418 12.42 8.29 6.86
CA ARG A 418 13.45 8.99 7.61
C ARG A 418 13.18 10.49 7.57
N ARG A 419 13.17 11.15 8.73
CA ARG A 419 13.12 12.62 8.88
C ARG A 419 14.52 13.16 9.15
N ASN A 420 15.21 13.60 8.11
CA ASN A 420 16.59 14.06 8.18
C ASN A 420 16.64 15.48 8.76
N GLU A 421 17.57 15.74 9.67
CA GLU A 421 17.88 17.13 10.00
C GLU A 421 18.56 17.79 8.79
N LYS A 422 18.12 18.98 8.41
CA LYS A 422 18.63 19.66 7.21
C LYS A 422 20.09 20.10 7.37
N TYR A 423 20.45 20.60 8.55
CA TYR A 423 21.81 21.08 8.86
C TYR A 423 22.40 20.41 10.11
N PRO A 424 22.66 19.09 10.08
CA PRO A 424 23.06 18.33 11.27
C PRO A 424 24.42 18.75 11.83
N LYS A 425 25.23 19.47 11.05
CA LYS A 425 26.55 19.99 11.48
C LYS A 425 26.51 21.45 11.97
N ALA A 426 25.37 22.12 11.89
CA ALA A 426 25.24 23.53 12.26
C ALA A 426 25.37 23.76 13.77
N SER A 427 24.95 22.77 14.57
CA SER A 427 25.18 22.74 16.01
C SER A 427 25.20 21.30 16.53
N ILE A 428 25.64 21.14 17.78
CA ILE A 428 25.57 19.87 18.50
C ILE A 428 24.11 19.41 18.72
N TYR A 429 23.17 20.35 18.82
CA TYR A 429 21.76 20.06 19.06
C TYR A 429 21.07 19.59 17.79
N ASN A 430 21.32 20.23 16.64
CA ASN A 430 20.87 19.73 15.33
C ASN A 430 21.42 18.32 15.09
N GLN A 431 22.70 18.11 15.42
CA GLN A 431 23.31 16.79 15.29
C GLN A 431 22.59 15.73 16.13
N MET A 432 22.20 16.05 17.37
CA MET A 432 21.47 15.12 18.24
C MET A 432 20.04 14.86 17.76
N ILE A 433 19.37 15.86 17.21
CA ILE A 433 18.01 15.74 16.66
C ILE A 433 18.01 14.78 15.46
N ASP A 434 19.00 14.90 14.59
CA ASP A 434 19.17 13.96 13.46
C ASP A 434 19.27 12.50 13.95
N LEU A 435 19.97 12.26 15.06
CA LEU A 435 20.05 10.93 15.69
C LEU A 435 18.71 10.47 16.25
N GLU A 436 18.00 11.38 16.93
CA GLU A 436 16.72 11.10 17.58
C GLU A 436 15.66 10.65 16.55
N TRP A 437 15.67 11.25 15.36
CA TRP A 437 14.74 10.93 14.28
C TRP A 437 15.14 9.74 13.41
N ASP A 438 16.32 9.13 13.62
CA ASP A 438 16.74 7.91 12.93
C ASP A 438 16.20 6.67 13.63
N THR A 439 14.88 6.50 13.59
CA THR A 439 14.21 5.36 14.22
C THR A 439 14.30 4.09 13.38
N PRO A 440 14.19 2.89 14.00
CA PRO A 440 14.30 1.62 13.27
C PRO A 440 13.26 1.47 12.15
N VAL A 441 13.66 0.85 11.04
CA VAL A 441 12.75 0.41 9.96
C VAL A 441 11.87 -0.74 10.46
N GLY A 442 10.60 -0.73 10.06
CA GLY A 442 9.63 -1.79 10.33
C GLY A 442 8.37 -1.29 11.04
N GLU A 443 7.66 -2.20 11.68
CA GLU A 443 6.46 -1.86 12.45
C GLU A 443 6.82 -0.97 13.65
N ALA A 444 6.16 0.17 13.73
CA ALA A 444 6.39 1.19 14.74
C ALA A 444 5.17 1.35 15.66
N LYS A 445 5.40 1.83 16.88
CA LYS A 445 4.29 2.14 17.81
C LYS A 445 3.61 3.46 17.50
N TYR A 446 4.34 4.38 16.88
CA TYR A 446 3.91 5.72 16.53
C TYR A 446 4.82 6.32 15.46
N CYS A 447 4.31 7.31 14.73
CA CYS A 447 5.07 8.18 13.84
C CYS A 447 5.48 9.49 14.55
N HIS A 448 6.25 10.33 13.85
CA HIS A 448 6.56 11.70 14.27
C HIS A 448 5.66 12.68 13.50
N GLY A 449 5.89 14.00 13.64
CA GLY A 449 5.04 15.08 13.12
C GLY A 449 4.73 15.03 11.62
N ASP A 450 5.70 14.63 10.79
CA ASP A 450 5.47 14.39 9.36
C ASP A 450 5.12 12.92 9.15
N ALA A 451 3.97 12.65 8.54
CA ALA A 451 3.52 11.28 8.31
C ALA A 451 2.50 11.19 7.18
N PHE A 452 2.52 10.07 6.46
CA PHE A 452 1.57 9.71 5.43
C PHE A 452 0.48 8.80 6.02
N CYS A 453 -0.75 9.28 6.04
CA CYS A 453 -1.85 8.71 6.81
C CYS A 453 -3.03 8.32 5.91
N ARG A 454 -3.69 7.21 6.23
CA ARG A 454 -4.95 6.80 5.61
C ARG A 454 -6.11 7.64 6.15
N LEU A 455 -6.94 8.17 5.26
CA LEU A 455 -8.03 9.08 5.63
C LEU A 455 -9.08 8.41 6.54
N ASP A 456 -9.45 7.17 6.25
CA ASP A 456 -10.43 6.40 7.03
C ASP A 456 -9.93 6.10 8.46
N ALA A 457 -8.65 5.80 8.64
CA ALA A 457 -8.04 5.53 9.93
C ALA A 457 -7.99 6.79 10.79
N LEU A 458 -7.65 7.95 10.20
CA LEU A 458 -7.74 9.25 10.87
C LEU A 458 -9.19 9.56 11.29
N PHE A 459 -10.14 9.31 10.40
CA PHE A 459 -11.56 9.55 10.66
C PHE A 459 -12.09 8.68 11.81
N GLN A 460 -11.76 7.38 11.83
CA GLN A 460 -12.19 6.45 12.88
C GLN A 460 -11.77 6.86 14.29
N VAL A 461 -10.68 7.62 14.42
CA VAL A 461 -10.19 8.08 15.72
C VAL A 461 -10.52 9.54 16.00
N GLY A 462 -11.07 10.28 15.02
CA GLY A 462 -11.38 11.71 15.15
C GLY A 462 -10.15 12.63 15.04
N GLY A 463 -9.12 12.22 14.29
CA GLY A 463 -7.91 13.01 14.10
C GLY A 463 -7.02 13.12 15.35
N PHE A 464 -6.31 14.24 15.48
CA PHE A 464 -5.40 14.53 16.58
C PHE A 464 -6.15 15.04 17.81
N ASN A 465 -5.70 14.67 19.01
CA ASN A 465 -6.30 15.16 20.24
C ASN A 465 -5.82 16.60 20.54
N THR A 466 -6.71 17.58 20.39
CA THR A 466 -6.42 19.01 20.58
C THR A 466 -6.12 19.43 22.01
N THR A 467 -6.35 18.55 23.00
CA THR A 467 -5.95 18.79 24.40
C THR A 467 -4.46 18.50 24.65
N MET A 468 -3.79 17.85 23.70
CA MET A 468 -2.36 17.58 23.79
C MET A 468 -1.56 18.85 23.48
N ILE A 469 -0.63 19.20 24.36
CA ILE A 469 0.31 20.31 24.11
C ILE A 469 1.52 19.83 23.31
N CYS A 470 1.90 18.57 23.49
CA CYS A 470 2.94 17.89 22.73
C CYS A 470 2.77 16.36 22.84
N GLY A 471 3.16 15.63 21.80
CA GLY A 471 2.98 14.18 21.74
C GLY A 471 1.60 13.77 21.25
N GLU A 472 0.96 14.63 20.45
CA GLU A 472 -0.30 14.39 19.78
C GLU A 472 -0.23 13.22 18.79
N GLU A 473 0.90 13.00 18.11
CA GLU A 473 1.05 11.92 17.13
C GLU A 473 1.14 10.56 17.83
N PRO A 474 1.97 10.35 18.87
CA PRO A 474 1.97 9.11 19.63
C PRO A 474 0.62 8.79 20.28
N GLU A 475 -0.11 9.80 20.75
CA GLU A 475 -1.47 9.65 21.30
C GLU A 475 -2.45 9.16 20.23
N MET A 476 -2.47 9.82 19.06
CA MET A 476 -3.28 9.41 17.91
C MET A 476 -2.94 7.99 17.46
N CYS A 477 -1.65 7.66 17.37
CA CYS A 477 -1.17 6.34 16.98
C CYS A 477 -1.65 5.23 17.92
N ILE A 478 -1.78 5.50 19.22
CA ILE A 478 -2.37 4.54 20.18
C ILE A 478 -3.83 4.29 19.86
N ARG A 479 -4.62 5.34 19.58
CA ARG A 479 -6.04 5.19 19.21
C ARG A 479 -6.19 4.42 17.89
N ILE A 480 -5.33 4.70 16.91
CA ILE A 480 -5.30 3.99 15.63
C ILE A 480 -4.98 2.50 15.83
N ARG A 481 -3.93 2.17 16.58
CA ARG A 481 -3.57 0.77 16.88
C ARG A 481 -4.65 0.03 17.67
N LYS A 482 -5.38 0.71 18.56
CA LYS A 482 -6.53 0.12 19.29
C LYS A 482 -7.66 -0.33 18.34
N ASN A 483 -7.78 0.28 17.16
CA ASN A 483 -8.72 -0.12 16.11
C ASN A 483 -8.17 -1.25 15.20
N GLY A 484 -7.00 -1.81 15.51
CA GLY A 484 -6.40 -2.94 14.77
C GLY A 484 -5.47 -2.55 13.63
N TRP A 485 -5.30 -1.25 13.39
CA TRP A 485 -4.39 -0.73 12.37
C TRP A 485 -2.92 -0.88 12.75
N LYS A 486 -2.06 -0.99 11.74
CA LYS A 486 -0.60 -0.95 11.91
C LYS A 486 0.00 0.38 11.48
N ILE A 487 1.20 0.65 11.98
CA ILE A 487 1.99 1.85 11.69
C ILE A 487 3.40 1.38 11.30
N TYR A 488 3.96 1.93 10.23
CA TYR A 488 5.26 1.50 9.71
C TYR A 488 6.21 2.68 9.48
N ARG A 489 7.50 2.44 9.76
CA ARG A 489 8.60 3.26 9.25
C ARG A 489 9.27 2.49 8.11
N ILE A 490 9.20 2.99 6.89
CA ILE A 490 9.81 2.35 5.71
C ILE A 490 11.22 2.88 5.46
N ASP A 491 12.02 2.11 4.73
CA ASP A 491 13.40 2.47 4.40
C ASP A 491 13.46 3.43 3.20
N ALA A 492 13.01 4.66 3.43
CA ALA A 492 13.08 5.76 2.47
C ALA A 492 13.20 7.09 3.22
N ASP A 493 13.88 8.07 2.62
CA ASP A 493 13.87 9.44 3.12
C ASP A 493 12.52 10.11 2.84
N MET A 494 12.02 10.86 3.81
CA MET A 494 10.67 11.46 3.79
C MET A 494 10.71 12.97 3.88
N THR A 495 11.33 13.53 4.92
CA THR A 495 11.42 14.99 5.11
C THR A 495 12.81 15.44 5.50
N PHE A 496 13.22 16.60 5.00
CA PHE A 496 14.26 17.42 5.63
C PHE A 496 13.59 18.38 6.60
N HIS A 497 14.05 18.43 7.84
CA HIS A 497 13.54 19.35 8.85
C HIS A 497 14.62 20.33 9.27
N ASP A 498 14.29 21.62 9.31
CA ASP A 498 15.18 22.68 9.77
C ASP A 498 14.91 23.04 11.24
N ALA A 499 15.48 22.27 12.18
CA ALA A 499 15.18 22.44 13.60
C ALA A 499 15.78 23.73 14.20
N ASP A 500 16.80 24.30 13.56
CA ASP A 500 17.40 25.59 13.91
C ASP A 500 17.70 25.80 15.43
N ILE A 501 18.26 24.76 16.08
CA ILE A 501 18.60 24.81 17.52
C ILE A 501 20.09 25.11 17.70
N HIS A 502 20.44 26.33 18.09
CA HIS A 502 21.85 26.75 18.25
C HIS A 502 22.29 26.95 19.69
N SER A 503 21.35 27.01 20.64
CA SER A 503 21.64 27.37 22.02
C SER A 503 21.14 26.35 23.05
N PHE A 504 21.82 26.34 24.20
CA PHE A 504 21.44 25.51 25.34
C PHE A 504 20.03 25.82 25.86
N SER A 505 19.62 27.09 25.87
CA SER A 505 18.29 27.50 26.34
C SER A 505 17.17 26.98 25.44
N GLN A 506 17.37 26.98 24.11
CA GLN A 506 16.42 26.38 23.16
C GLN A 506 16.31 24.86 23.40
N TRP A 507 17.43 24.15 23.49
CA TRP A 507 17.45 22.72 23.82
C TRP A 507 16.78 22.42 25.17
N TRP A 508 17.06 23.24 26.19
CA TRP A 508 16.47 23.12 27.52
C TRP A 508 14.95 23.25 27.45
N MET A 509 14.44 24.28 26.75
CA MET A 509 13.01 24.49 26.61
C MET A 509 12.32 23.36 25.85
N ARG A 510 12.95 22.84 24.77
CA ARG A 510 12.47 21.63 24.07
C ARG A 510 12.37 20.45 25.04
N THR A 511 13.40 20.23 25.85
CA THR A 511 13.43 19.13 26.83
C THR A 511 12.35 19.28 27.92
N VAL A 512 12.07 20.52 28.37
CA VAL A 512 10.94 20.82 29.27
C VAL A 512 9.60 20.45 28.61
N ARG A 513 9.41 20.78 27.33
CA ARG A 513 8.20 20.39 26.58
C ARG A 513 8.08 18.87 26.47
N SER A 514 9.15 18.15 26.10
CA SER A 514 9.14 16.68 26.06
C SER A 514 8.77 16.06 27.41
N GLY A 515 9.27 16.64 28.52
CA GLY A 515 8.90 16.25 29.87
C GLY A 515 7.40 16.35 30.15
N TRP A 516 6.76 17.44 29.72
CA TRP A 516 5.31 17.59 29.78
C TRP A 516 4.60 16.49 28.98
N GLY A 517 5.01 16.27 27.72
CA GLY A 517 4.42 15.26 26.83
C GLY A 517 4.48 13.86 27.40
N PHE A 518 5.63 13.47 27.98
CA PHE A 518 5.77 12.18 28.67
C PHE A 518 4.76 12.00 29.80
N ALA A 519 4.62 13.01 30.68
CA ALA A 519 3.68 12.92 31.80
C ALA A 519 2.22 12.94 31.35
N GLN A 520 1.86 13.78 30.37
CA GLN A 520 0.51 13.83 29.81
C GLN A 520 0.15 12.50 29.14
N GLY A 521 1.02 11.99 28.26
CA GLY A 521 0.82 10.69 27.60
C GLY A 521 0.74 9.52 28.58
N ALA A 522 1.56 9.50 29.63
CA ALA A 522 1.49 8.48 30.68
C ALA A 522 0.22 8.59 31.53
N ALA A 523 -0.26 9.80 31.81
CA ALA A 523 -1.52 10.01 32.50
C ALA A 523 -2.74 9.55 31.68
N MET A 524 -2.64 9.64 30.34
CA MET A 524 -3.71 9.23 29.42
C MET A 524 -3.71 7.73 29.10
N HIS A 525 -2.53 7.17 28.81
CA HIS A 525 -2.40 5.82 28.25
C HIS A 525 -1.38 4.94 29.02
N GLY A 526 -1.11 5.28 30.29
CA GLY A 526 -0.15 4.52 31.12
C GLY A 526 -0.65 3.18 31.65
N ASN A 527 -1.95 2.89 31.55
CA ASN A 527 -2.52 1.61 31.94
C ASN A 527 -2.18 0.50 30.92
N LYS A 528 -2.31 -0.78 31.33
CA LYS A 528 -2.21 -1.91 30.40
C LYS A 528 -3.30 -1.82 29.32
N PRO A 529 -3.05 -2.28 28.09
CA PRO A 529 -1.83 -2.95 27.64
C PRO A 529 -0.68 -2.00 27.23
N GLU A 530 -0.96 -0.72 26.95
CA GLU A 530 -0.01 0.20 26.31
C GLU A 530 1.18 0.59 27.19
N ARG A 531 0.94 0.89 28.48
CA ARG A 531 1.97 1.43 29.39
C ARG A 531 2.75 2.59 28.78
N HIS A 532 2.06 3.45 28.02
CA HIS A 532 2.68 4.49 27.22
C HIS A 532 3.46 5.48 28.10
N TRP A 533 4.75 5.64 27.82
CA TRP A 533 5.67 6.56 28.49
C TRP A 533 5.74 6.49 30.03
N VAL A 534 5.25 5.41 30.64
CA VAL A 534 5.29 5.21 32.10
C VAL A 534 6.75 5.11 32.59
N ARG A 535 7.58 4.37 31.86
CA ARG A 535 8.99 4.15 32.24
C ARG A 535 9.80 5.43 32.10
N GLU A 536 9.60 6.15 31.00
CA GLU A 536 10.20 7.44 30.70
C GLU A 536 9.85 8.44 31.79
N THR A 537 8.56 8.48 32.16
CA THR A 537 8.05 9.36 33.22
C THR A 537 8.70 9.06 34.56
N LEU A 538 8.73 7.79 34.98
CA LEU A 538 9.36 7.37 36.23
C LEU A 538 10.87 7.65 36.24
N ASN A 539 11.57 7.38 35.14
CA ASN A 539 13.00 7.66 35.04
C ASN A 539 13.28 9.15 35.20
N ILE A 540 12.45 10.03 34.63
CA ILE A 540 12.61 11.47 34.79
C ILE A 540 12.49 11.88 36.26
N TRP A 541 11.53 11.36 37.04
CA TRP A 541 11.44 11.63 38.48
C TRP A 541 12.64 11.09 39.27
N ILE A 542 13.09 9.88 38.97
CA ILE A 542 14.21 9.23 39.68
C ILE A 542 15.49 10.04 39.50
N TYR A 543 15.86 10.34 38.25
CA TYR A 543 17.12 11.01 37.93
C TYR A 543 17.02 12.54 38.02
N GLY A 544 15.85 13.13 37.79
CA GLY A 544 15.67 14.59 37.84
C GLY A 544 15.37 15.15 39.22
N LEU A 545 14.86 14.34 40.17
CA LEU A 545 14.43 14.80 41.49
C LEU A 545 14.91 13.90 42.65
N LEU A 546 14.56 12.60 42.64
CA LEU A 546 14.76 11.72 43.79
C LEU A 546 16.26 11.59 44.17
N ILE A 547 17.10 11.28 43.19
CA ILE A 547 18.55 11.13 43.40
C ILE A 547 19.18 12.45 43.90
N PRO A 548 18.95 13.61 43.26
CA PRO A 548 19.40 14.91 43.79
C PRO A 548 18.96 15.20 45.22
N ILE A 549 17.69 14.96 45.58
CA ILE A 549 17.19 15.19 46.95
C ILE A 549 17.92 14.30 47.96
N ILE A 550 18.04 13.01 47.68
CA ILE A 550 18.76 12.07 48.55
C ILE A 550 20.22 12.53 48.73
N SER A 551 20.83 13.06 47.66
CA SER A 551 22.20 13.62 47.70
C SER A 551 22.34 14.79 48.65
N PHE A 552 21.37 15.71 48.61
CA PHE A 552 21.38 16.91 49.42
C PHE A 552 21.16 16.59 50.91
N VAL A 553 20.27 15.66 51.21
CA VAL A 553 19.97 15.24 52.59
C VAL A 553 21.13 14.44 53.19
N TYR A 554 21.86 13.67 52.38
CA TYR A 554 22.91 12.76 52.84
C TYR A 554 24.28 13.10 52.20
N LEU A 555 24.86 14.25 52.59
CA LEU A 555 26.17 14.75 52.11
C LEU A 555 27.31 13.70 52.03
N PRO A 556 27.48 12.75 52.97
CA PRO A 556 28.54 11.72 52.90
C PRO A 556 28.41 10.77 51.70
N TYR A 557 27.22 10.69 51.10
CA TYR A 557 26.91 9.77 49.99
C TYR A 557 26.96 10.45 48.62
N SER A 558 27.35 11.72 48.55
CA SER A 558 27.54 12.47 47.29
C SER A 558 28.41 11.72 46.26
N LEU A 559 29.39 10.93 46.70
CA LEU A 559 30.19 10.03 45.86
C LEU A 559 29.38 8.87 45.25
N ILE A 560 28.43 8.28 45.98
CA ILE A 560 27.55 7.22 45.47
C ILE A 560 26.63 7.78 44.39
N ILE A 561 26.14 9.01 44.54
CA ILE A 561 25.34 9.67 43.52
C ILE A 561 26.13 9.93 42.25
N LEU A 562 27.38 10.39 42.36
CA LEU A 562 28.25 10.54 41.19
C LEU A 562 28.40 9.20 40.45
N ILE A 563 28.55 8.10 41.19
CA ILE A 563 28.60 6.75 40.61
C ILE A 563 27.28 6.39 39.90
N ILE A 564 26.12 6.73 40.46
CA ILE A 564 24.82 6.47 39.81
C ILE A 564 24.67 7.25 38.50
N TYR A 565 25.07 8.52 38.46
CA TYR A 565 25.03 9.32 37.22
C TYR A 565 26.06 8.85 36.18
N VAL A 566 27.27 8.49 36.61
CA VAL A 566 28.27 7.87 35.74
C VAL A 566 27.77 6.55 35.18
N TRP A 567 27.13 5.72 35.99
CA TRP A 567 26.52 4.47 35.55
C TRP A 567 25.37 4.72 34.56
N HIS A 568 24.51 5.71 34.82
CA HIS A 568 23.45 6.10 33.90
C HIS A 568 24.01 6.56 32.55
N PHE A 569 25.04 7.39 32.58
CA PHE A 569 25.76 7.84 31.40
C PHE A 569 26.35 6.66 30.61
N ILE A 570 27.06 5.74 31.29
CA ILE A 570 27.64 4.55 30.65
C ILE A 570 26.54 3.68 30.02
N LYS A 571 25.41 3.53 30.70
CA LYS A 571 24.25 2.79 30.18
C LYS A 571 23.71 3.42 28.90
N LEU A 572 23.50 4.74 28.88
CA LEU A 572 23.03 5.46 27.69
C LEU A 572 24.05 5.38 26.54
N TYR A 573 25.34 5.58 26.83
CA TYR A 573 26.42 5.42 25.85
C TYR A 573 26.46 4.02 25.22
N ARG A 574 26.14 2.96 25.98
CA ARG A 574 26.07 1.59 25.47
C ARG A 574 24.82 1.34 24.61
N ILE A 575 23.68 1.96 24.91
CA ILE A 575 22.48 1.83 24.07
C ILE A 575 22.76 2.40 22.67
N GLU A 576 23.55 3.47 22.59
CA GLU A 576 23.99 4.12 21.35
C GLU A 576 25.08 3.35 20.58
N SER A 577 25.55 2.19 21.07
CA SER A 577 26.77 1.54 20.58
C SER A 577 26.62 0.66 19.32
N GLY A 578 25.48 0.72 18.63
CA GLY A 578 25.15 -0.06 17.43
C GLY A 578 25.91 0.30 16.13
N GLY A 579 27.16 0.77 16.21
CA GLY A 579 28.06 0.95 15.06
C GLY A 579 27.80 2.15 14.14
N LYS A 580 26.62 2.78 14.20
CA LYS A 580 26.22 3.87 13.28
C LYS A 580 26.92 5.22 13.50
N TYR A 581 27.46 5.47 14.71
CA TYR A 581 27.91 6.81 15.13
C TYR A 581 29.32 6.88 15.70
N SER A 582 29.97 8.04 15.52
CA SER A 582 31.31 8.31 16.07
C SER A 582 31.32 8.24 17.61
N LYS A 583 32.44 7.81 18.18
CA LYS A 583 32.63 7.75 19.64
C LYS A 583 32.34 9.10 20.33
N LYS A 584 32.77 10.20 19.70
CA LYS A 584 32.57 11.56 20.21
C LYS A 584 31.08 11.91 20.33
N LEU A 585 30.30 11.60 19.30
CA LEU A 585 28.87 11.93 19.27
C LEU A 585 28.06 11.13 20.29
N ARG A 586 28.39 9.85 20.50
CA ARG A 586 27.75 9.02 21.54
C ARG A 586 27.98 9.56 22.95
N ILE A 587 29.19 10.06 23.23
CA ILE A 587 29.53 10.69 24.52
C ILE A 587 28.68 11.94 24.74
N ILE A 588 28.61 12.79 23.72
CA ILE A 588 27.80 14.01 23.73
C ILE A 588 26.32 13.68 23.98
N ASN A 589 25.75 12.74 23.21
CA ASN A 589 24.33 12.41 23.32
C ASN A 589 24.00 11.85 24.72
N ALA A 590 24.83 10.93 25.22
CA ALA A 590 24.68 10.37 26.56
C ALA A 590 24.78 11.45 27.66
N PHE A 591 25.65 12.44 27.49
CA PHE A 591 25.78 13.57 28.41
C PHE A 591 24.48 14.39 28.46
N TYR A 592 23.99 14.84 27.31
CA TYR A 592 22.75 15.64 27.24
C TYR A 592 21.50 14.86 27.67
N LEU A 593 21.38 13.58 27.34
CA LEU A 593 20.29 12.73 27.84
C LEU A 593 20.32 12.55 29.36
N THR A 594 21.50 12.61 29.97
CA THR A 594 21.69 12.55 31.43
C THR A 594 21.30 13.88 32.09
N ILE A 595 21.87 15.01 31.65
CA ILE A 595 21.55 16.32 32.23
C ILE A 595 20.13 16.78 31.89
N GLY A 596 19.55 16.27 30.79
CA GLY A 596 18.19 16.55 30.35
C GLY A 596 17.08 16.03 31.27
N LYS A 597 17.41 15.16 32.24
CA LYS A 597 16.42 14.67 33.23
C LYS A 597 15.88 15.79 34.11
N LEU A 598 16.70 16.79 34.43
CA LEU A 598 16.28 17.95 35.22
C LEU A 598 15.25 18.82 34.46
N PRO A 599 15.52 19.34 33.25
CA PRO A 599 14.51 20.10 32.49
C PRO A 599 13.26 19.27 32.19
N ALA A 600 13.40 17.99 31.84
CA ALA A 600 12.25 17.13 31.61
C ALA A 600 11.37 16.99 32.88
N MET A 601 11.99 16.88 34.06
CA MET A 601 11.25 16.84 35.34
C MET A 601 10.49 18.14 35.59
N LEU A 602 11.08 19.30 35.30
CA LEU A 602 10.37 20.59 35.37
C LEU A 602 9.15 20.60 34.44
N GLY A 603 9.25 19.97 33.26
CA GLY A 603 8.12 19.76 32.35
C GLY A 603 6.99 18.94 32.99
N GLN A 604 7.33 17.82 33.64
CA GLN A 604 6.35 16.98 34.34
C GLN A 604 5.69 17.71 35.50
N LEU A 605 6.47 18.45 36.30
CA LEU A 605 5.95 19.26 37.39
C LEU A 605 4.94 20.29 36.88
N LYS A 606 5.27 20.99 35.78
CA LYS A 606 4.36 21.95 35.14
C LYS A 606 3.05 21.27 34.72
N PHE A 607 3.10 20.08 34.15
CA PHE A 607 1.89 19.32 33.78
C PHE A 607 1.02 18.98 35.00
N TYR A 608 1.60 18.42 36.06
CA TYR A 608 0.82 18.05 37.26
C TYR A 608 0.25 19.26 37.99
N LEU A 609 0.97 20.39 38.01
CA LEU A 609 0.46 21.65 38.55
C LEU A 609 -0.71 22.20 37.71
N TYR A 610 -0.61 22.14 36.38
CA TYR A 610 -1.70 22.51 35.49
C TYR A 610 -2.92 21.62 35.72
N LYS A 611 -2.73 20.30 35.74
CA LYS A 611 -3.79 19.32 35.99
C LYS A 611 -4.49 19.56 37.34
N TYR A 612 -3.71 19.83 38.39
CA TYR A 612 -4.25 20.13 39.73
C TYR A 612 -5.07 21.42 39.74
N LYS A 613 -4.58 22.49 39.08
CA LYS A 613 -5.27 23.78 39.02
C LYS A 613 -6.58 23.71 38.23
N ASN A 614 -6.66 22.87 37.22
CA ASN A 614 -7.81 22.80 36.31
C ASN A 614 -8.81 21.69 36.63
N ASN A 615 -8.64 20.93 37.72
CA ASN A 615 -9.54 19.83 38.13
C ASN A 615 -9.89 18.85 36.99
N GLU A 616 -8.98 18.64 36.03
CA GLU A 616 -9.22 17.75 34.90
C GLU A 616 -9.22 16.28 35.37
N ILE A 617 -10.41 15.78 35.70
CA ILE A 617 -10.72 14.35 35.76
C ILE A 617 -10.90 13.91 34.32
N ILE A 618 -9.93 13.16 33.77
CA ILE A 618 -10.09 12.51 32.47
C ILE A 618 -11.15 11.42 32.65
N ASP A 619 -12.41 11.73 32.28
CA ASP A 619 -13.51 10.78 32.33
C ASP A 619 -13.48 9.90 31.08
N TYR A 620 -13.20 8.61 31.25
CA TYR A 620 -12.91 7.66 30.16
C TYR A 620 -14.16 6.96 29.59
N LYS A 621 -15.37 7.48 29.80
CA LYS A 621 -16.61 6.75 29.44
C LYS A 621 -17.46 7.32 28.29
N SER A 622 -17.08 8.39 27.60
CA SER A 622 -17.99 9.03 26.61
C SER A 622 -17.77 8.73 25.12
N THR A 623 -16.87 7.84 24.70
CA THR A 623 -16.70 7.48 23.26
C THR A 623 -17.45 6.20 22.83
N ARG A 624 -18.57 5.88 23.49
CA ARG A 624 -19.58 4.95 22.97
C ARG A 624 -20.92 5.66 22.88
N LYS A 625 -21.09 6.51 21.84
CA LYS A 625 -22.34 6.88 21.16
C LYS A 625 -22.20 8.28 20.55
N SER A 626 -21.89 8.32 19.27
CA SER A 626 -22.52 9.19 18.27
C SER A 626 -22.10 8.67 16.90
#